data_AF-A0A0R3GKM4-F1
#
_entry.id   AF-A0A0R3GKM4-F1
#
_cell.length_a   1.000
_cell.length_b   1.000
_cell.length_c   1.000
_cell.angle_alpha   90.00
_cell.angle_beta   90.00
_cell.angle_gamma   90.00
#
_symmetry.space_group_name_H-M   'P 1'
#
loop_
_entity.id
_entity.type
_entity.pdbx_description
1 polymer ?
#
loop_
_entity_poly.entity_id
_entity_poly.type
_entity_poly.pdbx_seq_one_letter_code
_entity_poly.pdbx_strand_id
1 'polypeptide(L)'
;MAVVVASLICSGEVLTAAASADPGGGYDPVAHFDQPQRLPVITPVASNWQPQFPFPFDQTRRYVTSVDINAVREMCQWFDAQYDAVKHQIEGLNDSLVRNNGHYDAPGVQEQADIVIANIDQSVDFLAPRAQALTQSYDHAGDMYFPIYQGDSFFGLWQQLSNVGNGIKARQPTWFTGPSYHRVMHWGSKIHRSHACS
;
A
#
# COMPACT_ATOMS: atom_id res chain seq x y z
N MET A 1 -50.42 -35.92 -52.77
CA MET A 1 -50.34 -34.48 -53.04
C MET A 1 -49.90 -33.81 -51.75
N ALA A 2 -48.67 -33.32 -51.73
CA ALA A 2 -48.02 -32.78 -50.54
C ALA A 2 -48.53 -31.37 -50.23
N VAL A 3 -48.74 -31.05 -48.95
CA VAL A 3 -48.63 -29.68 -48.44
C VAL A 3 -47.99 -29.74 -47.06
N VAL A 4 -46.72 -29.33 -47.00
CA VAL A 4 -45.95 -29.08 -45.79
C VAL A 4 -46.29 -27.66 -45.33
N VAL A 5 -46.74 -27.49 -44.09
CA VAL A 5 -46.90 -26.16 -43.48
C VAL A 5 -45.80 -26.00 -42.44
N ALA A 6 -44.81 -25.18 -42.78
CA ALA A 6 -43.72 -24.79 -41.90
C ALA A 6 -44.14 -23.55 -41.09
N SER A 7 -44.23 -23.68 -39.78
CA SER A 7 -44.41 -22.55 -38.86
C SER A 7 -43.04 -22.00 -38.46
N LEU A 8 -42.74 -20.78 -38.88
CA LEU A 8 -41.57 -20.02 -38.43
C LEU A 8 -41.74 -19.65 -36.94
N ILE A 9 -40.77 -20.03 -36.12
CA ILE A 9 -40.57 -19.53 -34.76
C ILE A 9 -39.56 -18.39 -34.85
N CYS A 10 -40.01 -17.14 -34.67
CA CYS A 10 -39.12 -15.99 -34.51
C CYS A 10 -38.61 -15.93 -33.06
N SER A 11 -37.45 -16.54 -32.82
CA SER A 11 -36.69 -16.33 -31.58
C SER A 11 -35.99 -14.97 -31.68
N GLY A 12 -36.45 -13.99 -30.90
CA GLY A 12 -35.74 -12.71 -30.76
C GLY A 12 -34.46 -12.90 -29.95
N GLU A 13 -33.31 -12.81 -30.61
CA GLU A 13 -32.01 -12.79 -29.95
C GLU A 13 -31.80 -11.42 -29.31
N VAL A 14 -31.76 -11.39 -27.99
CA VAL A 14 -31.31 -10.22 -27.23
C VAL A 14 -29.78 -10.22 -27.30
N LEU A 15 -29.21 -9.43 -28.21
CA LEU A 15 -27.77 -9.16 -28.26
C LEU A 15 -27.38 -8.35 -27.02
N THR A 16 -27.01 -9.04 -25.93
CA THR A 16 -26.23 -8.43 -24.85
C THR A 16 -24.84 -8.14 -25.39
N ALA A 17 -24.62 -6.89 -25.81
CA ALA A 17 -23.31 -6.39 -26.13
C ALA A 17 -22.42 -6.49 -24.88
N ALA A 18 -21.50 -7.46 -24.88
CA ALA A 18 -20.38 -7.46 -23.95
C ALA A 18 -19.52 -6.25 -24.31
N ALA A 19 -19.60 -5.19 -23.50
CA ALA A 19 -18.66 -4.08 -23.58
C ALA A 19 -17.29 -4.59 -23.13
N SER A 20 -16.47 -5.03 -24.08
CA SER A 20 -15.06 -5.29 -23.88
C SER A 20 -14.30 -3.97 -23.77
N ALA A 21 -13.92 -3.60 -22.54
CA ALA A 21 -12.89 -2.60 -22.30
C ALA A 21 -11.71 -3.30 -21.61
N ASP A 22 -10.73 -3.69 -22.42
CA ASP A 22 -9.36 -3.95 -21.94
C ASP A 22 -8.47 -2.85 -22.53
N PRO A 23 -7.73 -2.14 -21.68
CA PRO A 23 -6.28 -2.28 -21.78
C PRO A 23 -5.59 -2.27 -20.41
N GLY A 24 -5.09 -3.41 -19.97
CA GLY A 24 -4.18 -3.58 -18.83
C GLY A 24 -4.29 -4.97 -18.23
N GLY A 25 -3.27 -5.80 -18.43
CA GLY A 25 -3.33 -7.23 -18.12
C GLY A 25 -3.81 -7.57 -16.71
N GLY A 26 -4.87 -8.39 -16.64
CA GLY A 26 -5.10 -9.42 -15.63
C GLY A 26 -5.01 -9.05 -14.14
N TYR A 27 -5.19 -7.79 -13.74
CA TYR A 27 -5.23 -7.43 -12.33
C TYR A 27 -6.65 -7.64 -11.79
N ASP A 28 -6.93 -8.85 -11.28
CA ASP A 28 -8.04 -9.08 -10.36
C ASP A 28 -7.54 -8.80 -8.94
N PRO A 29 -7.94 -7.69 -8.29
CA PRO A 29 -7.45 -7.33 -6.96
C PRO A 29 -7.70 -8.46 -5.96
N VAL A 30 -8.86 -9.13 -6.04
CA VAL A 30 -9.29 -10.13 -5.05
C VAL A 30 -8.48 -11.41 -5.17
N ALA A 31 -8.16 -11.85 -6.39
CA ALA A 31 -7.43 -13.09 -6.64
C ALA A 31 -5.96 -13.06 -6.18
N HIS A 32 -5.36 -11.87 -6.03
CA HIS A 32 -3.93 -11.72 -5.72
C HIS A 32 -3.58 -11.61 -4.22
N PHE A 33 -4.56 -11.41 -3.33
CA PHE A 33 -4.28 -11.22 -1.90
C PHE A 33 -4.14 -12.53 -1.13
N ASP A 34 -4.89 -13.57 -1.52
CA ASP A 34 -4.74 -14.92 -0.98
C ASP A 34 -3.45 -15.61 -1.50
N GLN A 35 -2.86 -15.10 -2.58
CA GLN A 35 -1.64 -15.61 -3.22
C GLN A 35 -0.67 -14.45 -3.51
N PRO A 36 -0.01 -13.90 -2.47
CA PRO A 36 0.88 -12.76 -2.63
C PRO A 36 2.07 -13.12 -3.52
N GLN A 37 2.58 -12.13 -4.24
CA GLN A 37 3.78 -12.25 -5.05
C GLN A 37 4.90 -11.37 -4.50
N ARG A 38 6.15 -11.76 -4.77
CA ARG A 38 7.33 -10.95 -4.47
C ARG A 38 7.26 -9.64 -5.25
N LEU A 39 7.41 -8.52 -4.55
CA LEU A 39 7.42 -7.20 -5.18
C LEU A 39 8.81 -6.88 -5.76
N PRO A 40 8.89 -6.14 -6.88
CA PRO A 40 10.17 -5.72 -7.44
C PRO A 40 10.93 -4.80 -6.46
N VAL A 41 12.27 -4.75 -6.53
CA VAL A 41 13.04 -3.81 -5.70
C VAL A 41 12.85 -2.38 -6.22
N ILE A 42 12.56 -1.43 -5.33
CA ILE A 42 12.52 -0.01 -5.69
C ILE A 42 13.93 0.54 -5.80
N THR A 43 14.26 1.03 -6.99
CA THR A 43 15.48 1.81 -7.25
C THR A 43 15.07 3.26 -7.47
N PRO A 44 15.50 4.20 -6.61
CA PRO A 44 15.17 5.61 -6.79
C PRO A 44 15.62 6.13 -8.16
N VAL A 45 14.73 6.85 -8.84
CA VAL A 45 15.02 7.55 -10.09
C VAL A 45 14.93 9.05 -9.89
N ALA A 46 15.54 9.81 -10.81
CA ALA A 46 15.33 11.24 -10.86
C ALA A 46 13.83 11.53 -11.09
N SER A 47 13.30 12.49 -10.33
CA SER A 47 11.90 12.93 -10.44
C SER A 47 11.84 14.45 -10.29
N ASN A 48 10.87 15.05 -10.98
CA ASN A 48 10.56 16.48 -10.91
C ASN A 48 9.71 16.85 -9.68
N TRP A 49 9.32 15.87 -8.86
CA TRP A 49 8.56 16.10 -7.63
C TRP A 49 9.16 17.22 -6.77
N GLN A 50 8.28 18.08 -6.26
CA GLN A 50 8.60 19.19 -5.37
C GLN A 50 7.75 19.14 -4.11
N PRO A 51 8.31 19.54 -2.95
CA PRO A 51 7.55 19.62 -1.71
C PRO A 51 6.45 20.69 -1.80
N GLN A 52 5.30 20.36 -1.23
CA GLN A 52 4.22 21.32 -1.01
C GLN A 52 4.39 22.03 0.32
N PHE A 53 3.92 23.27 0.40
CA PHE A 53 3.94 24.07 1.62
C PHE A 53 2.57 24.73 1.86
N PRO A 54 1.49 23.96 2.04
CA PRO A 54 0.21 24.52 2.45
C PRO A 54 0.34 25.10 3.86
N PHE A 55 -0.51 26.03 4.25
CA PHE A 55 -0.54 26.52 5.62
C PHE A 55 -0.73 25.35 6.62
N PRO A 56 0.05 25.25 7.72
CA PRO A 56 1.07 26.20 8.20
C PRO A 56 2.52 25.89 7.77
N PHE A 57 2.73 24.92 6.87
CA PHE A 57 4.06 24.50 6.40
C PHE A 57 4.79 25.57 5.59
N ASP A 58 4.09 26.57 5.06
CA ASP A 58 4.69 27.77 4.48
C ASP A 58 5.58 28.52 5.49
N GLN A 59 5.20 28.50 6.78
CA GLN A 59 5.94 29.17 7.85
C GLN A 59 7.19 28.40 8.29
N THR A 60 7.19 27.08 8.12
CA THR A 60 8.29 26.19 8.50
C THR A 60 9.21 25.85 7.33
N ARG A 61 8.88 26.28 6.10
CA ARG A 61 9.64 26.00 4.88
C ARG A 61 11.15 26.25 4.99
N ARG A 62 11.56 27.29 5.72
CA ARG A 62 12.99 27.64 5.91
C ARG A 62 13.81 26.57 6.65
N TYR A 63 13.14 25.64 7.33
CA TYR A 63 13.77 24.53 8.06
C TYR A 63 13.82 23.23 7.25
N VAL A 64 13.19 23.19 6.08
CA VAL A 64 13.25 22.02 5.19
C VAL A 64 14.59 21.98 4.46
N THR A 65 15.28 20.86 4.56
CA THR A 65 16.59 20.64 3.95
C THR A 65 16.48 19.93 2.61
N SER A 66 17.56 19.91 1.83
CA SER A 66 17.64 19.08 0.62
C SER A 66 17.57 17.57 0.93
N VAL A 67 18.01 17.16 2.12
CA VAL A 67 17.91 15.76 2.58
C VAL A 67 16.44 15.38 2.76
N ASP A 68 15.64 16.24 3.41
CA ASP A 68 14.20 16.02 3.58
C ASP A 68 13.49 15.87 2.23
N ILE A 69 13.80 16.77 1.30
CA ILE A 69 13.21 16.78 -0.04
C ILE A 69 13.56 15.50 -0.80
N ASN A 70 14.83 15.07 -0.78
CA ASN A 70 15.22 13.83 -1.44
C ASN A 70 14.58 12.61 -0.77
N ALA A 71 14.54 12.56 0.56
CA ALA A 71 13.92 11.48 1.29
C ALA A 71 12.43 11.32 0.93
N VAL A 72 11.65 12.40 0.99
CA VAL A 72 10.22 12.35 0.65
C VAL A 72 10.00 12.04 -0.83
N ARG A 73 10.79 12.61 -1.75
CA ARG A 73 10.73 12.28 -3.18
C ARG A 73 10.86 10.78 -3.42
N GLU A 74 11.84 10.14 -2.79
CA GLU A 74 12.09 8.72 -2.97
C GLU A 74 11.06 7.85 -2.25
N MET A 75 10.61 8.25 -1.06
CA MET A 75 9.50 7.58 -0.37
C MET A 75 8.20 7.65 -1.17
N CYS A 76 7.95 8.73 -1.90
CA CYS A 76 6.82 8.82 -2.83
C CYS A 76 6.91 7.81 -3.97
N GLN A 77 8.10 7.57 -4.53
CA GLN A 77 8.28 6.53 -5.57
C GLN A 77 7.94 5.14 -5.03
N TRP A 78 8.32 4.82 -3.79
CA TRP A 78 7.89 3.58 -3.15
C TRP A 78 6.39 3.57 -2.86
N PHE A 79 5.83 4.70 -2.38
CA PHE A 79 4.42 4.80 -2.02
C PHE A 79 3.53 4.53 -3.23
N ASP A 80 3.78 5.21 -4.35
CA ASP A 80 3.00 5.07 -5.57
C ASP A 80 3.16 3.69 -6.21
N ALA A 81 4.31 3.03 -6.04
CA ALA A 81 4.59 1.74 -6.65
C ALA A 81 4.18 0.52 -5.81
N GLN A 82 4.22 0.61 -4.47
CA GLN A 82 4.15 -0.58 -3.60
C GLN A 82 3.19 -0.49 -2.43
N TYR A 83 2.79 0.71 -1.98
CA TYR A 83 2.01 0.86 -0.75
C TYR A 83 0.73 0.02 -0.78
N ASP A 84 -0.06 0.15 -1.85
CA ASP A 84 -1.33 -0.57 -1.95
C ASP A 84 -1.12 -2.09 -2.05
N ALA A 85 -0.10 -2.54 -2.77
CA ALA A 85 0.21 -3.97 -2.87
C ALA A 85 0.58 -4.55 -1.48
N VAL A 86 1.48 -3.91 -0.74
CA VAL A 86 1.89 -4.33 0.60
C VAL A 86 0.69 -4.32 1.56
N LYS A 87 -0.12 -3.26 1.53
CA LYS A 87 -1.31 -3.10 2.37
C LYS A 87 -2.28 -4.27 2.19
N HIS A 88 -2.61 -4.63 0.95
CA HIS A 88 -3.55 -5.72 0.70
C HIS A 88 -2.95 -7.11 0.91
N GLN A 89 -1.64 -7.29 0.68
CA GLN A 89 -0.96 -8.54 1.00
C GLN A 89 -0.99 -8.85 2.51
N ILE A 90 -0.86 -7.83 3.37
CA ILE A 90 -1.03 -7.98 4.82
C ILE A 90 -2.48 -8.37 5.17
N GLU A 91 -3.47 -7.74 4.51
CA GLU A 91 -4.88 -8.07 4.69
C GLU A 91 -5.19 -9.53 4.32
N GLY A 92 -4.75 -9.96 3.14
CA GLY A 92 -4.94 -11.34 2.68
C GLY A 92 -4.27 -12.37 3.60
N LEU A 93 -3.10 -12.07 4.17
CA LEU A 93 -2.48 -12.95 5.17
C LEU A 93 -3.31 -13.01 6.45
N ASN A 94 -3.82 -11.87 6.93
CA ASN A 94 -4.68 -11.84 8.11
C ASN A 94 -5.95 -12.67 7.89
N ASP A 95 -6.57 -12.59 6.72
CA ASP A 95 -7.75 -13.37 6.36
C ASP A 95 -7.44 -14.87 6.32
N SER A 96 -6.31 -15.26 5.72
CA SER A 96 -5.84 -16.65 5.73
C SER A 96 -5.60 -17.16 7.14
N LEU A 97 -4.99 -16.37 8.01
CA LEU A 97 -4.80 -16.74 9.42
C LEU A 97 -6.13 -16.88 10.14
N VAL A 98 -7.09 -15.97 9.95
CA VAL A 98 -8.43 -16.06 10.56
C VAL A 98 -9.15 -17.33 10.11
N ARG A 99 -9.15 -17.64 8.80
CA ARG A 99 -9.77 -18.87 8.25
C ARG A 99 -9.12 -20.14 8.79
N ASN A 100 -7.84 -20.08 9.14
CA ASN A 100 -7.07 -21.20 9.68
C ASN A 100 -6.86 -21.09 11.20
N ASN A 101 -7.70 -20.37 11.95
CA ASN A 101 -7.63 -20.26 13.42
C ASN A 101 -6.25 -19.82 13.97
N GLY A 102 -5.51 -19.00 13.23
CA GLY A 102 -4.18 -18.51 13.57
C GLY A 102 -3.03 -19.50 13.30
N HIS A 103 -3.31 -20.63 12.66
CA HIS A 103 -2.31 -21.65 12.33
C HIS A 103 -1.47 -21.24 11.12
N TYR A 104 -0.22 -20.82 11.38
CA TYR A 104 0.77 -20.55 10.32
C TYR A 104 1.20 -21.82 9.58
N ASP A 105 1.08 -22.98 10.21
CA ASP A 105 1.40 -24.30 9.64
C ASP A 105 0.28 -24.90 8.77
N ALA A 106 -0.86 -24.22 8.65
CA ALA A 106 -1.90 -24.61 7.71
C ALA A 106 -1.40 -24.53 6.26
N PRO A 107 -1.91 -25.40 5.36
CA PRO A 107 -1.47 -25.44 3.96
C PRO A 107 -1.50 -24.06 3.28
N GLY A 108 -0.36 -23.63 2.74
CA GLY A 108 -0.19 -22.35 2.03
C GLY A 108 0.00 -21.10 2.90
N VAL A 109 -0.37 -21.14 4.20
CA VAL A 109 -0.30 -19.95 5.07
C VAL A 109 1.16 -19.55 5.36
N GLN A 110 2.04 -20.52 5.60
CA GLN A 110 3.46 -20.23 5.83
C GLN A 110 4.11 -19.58 4.60
N GLU A 111 3.84 -20.09 3.41
CA GLU A 111 4.37 -19.52 2.16
C GLU A 111 3.86 -18.10 1.93
N GLN A 112 2.57 -17.87 2.17
CA GLN A 112 1.98 -16.53 2.16
C GLN A 112 2.70 -15.60 3.14
N ALA A 113 2.89 -16.04 4.40
CA ALA A 113 3.57 -15.26 5.43
C ALA A 113 5.01 -14.92 5.02
N ASP A 114 5.76 -15.87 4.46
CA ASP A 114 7.15 -15.67 4.04
C ASP A 114 7.26 -14.60 2.94
N ILE A 115 6.36 -14.62 1.96
CA ILE A 115 6.32 -13.60 0.89
C ILE A 115 5.96 -12.22 1.45
N VAL A 116 4.95 -12.15 2.32
CA VAL A 116 4.51 -10.89 2.95
C VAL A 116 5.61 -10.30 3.82
N ILE A 117 6.25 -11.11 4.68
CA ILE A 117 7.38 -10.68 5.50
C ILE A 117 8.48 -10.12 4.62
N ALA A 118 8.86 -10.84 3.57
CA ALA A 118 9.96 -10.42 2.73
C ALA A 118 9.63 -9.16 1.89
N ASN A 119 8.35 -8.86 1.62
CA ASN A 119 7.94 -7.62 0.97
C ASN A 119 7.86 -6.44 1.96
N ILE A 120 7.45 -6.70 3.20
CA ILE A 120 7.51 -5.73 4.29
C ILE A 120 8.95 -5.36 4.60
N ASP A 121 9.85 -6.35 4.73
CA ASP A 121 11.26 -6.10 5.04
C ASP A 121 11.93 -5.26 3.95
N GLN A 122 11.69 -5.57 2.67
CA GLN A 122 12.15 -4.75 1.56
C GLN A 122 11.62 -3.29 1.65
N SER A 123 10.34 -3.13 1.99
CA SER A 123 9.73 -1.82 2.13
C SER A 123 10.30 -1.04 3.31
N VAL A 124 10.50 -1.70 4.45
CA VAL A 124 11.07 -1.11 5.66
C VAL A 124 12.54 -0.74 5.44
N ASP A 125 13.32 -1.57 4.76
CA ASP A 125 14.72 -1.27 4.42
C ASP A 125 14.84 -0.08 3.47
N PHE A 126 13.89 0.06 2.54
CA PHE A 126 13.82 1.25 1.69
C PHE A 126 13.40 2.50 2.48
N LEU A 127 12.36 2.39 3.32
CA LEU A 127 11.79 3.54 4.01
C LEU A 127 12.65 4.02 5.19
N ALA A 128 13.26 3.11 5.95
CA ALA A 128 13.97 3.41 7.20
C ALA A 128 15.00 4.55 7.08
N PRO A 129 16.01 4.47 6.19
CA PRO A 129 17.02 5.52 6.10
C PRO A 129 16.43 6.86 5.67
N ARG A 130 15.31 6.86 4.93
CA ARG A 130 14.65 8.08 4.42
C ARG A 130 13.78 8.72 5.51
N ALA A 131 12.98 7.91 6.19
CA ALA A 131 12.14 8.36 7.31
C ALA A 131 13.00 8.88 8.47
N GLN A 132 14.09 8.18 8.80
CA GLN A 132 14.99 8.56 9.89
C GLN A 132 15.87 9.77 9.56
N ALA A 133 16.08 10.07 8.28
CA ALA A 133 16.81 11.26 7.85
C ALA A 133 15.98 12.55 7.91
N LEU A 134 14.66 12.45 8.09
CA LEU A 134 13.79 13.62 8.14
C LEU A 134 14.12 14.50 9.35
N THR A 135 14.24 15.79 9.10
CA THR A 135 14.46 16.82 10.10
C THR A 135 13.31 16.82 11.11
N GLN A 136 13.65 16.65 12.39
CA GLN A 136 12.74 16.87 13.50
C GLN A 136 13.06 18.22 14.13
N SER A 137 12.03 19.02 14.36
CA SER A 137 12.10 20.33 15.01
C SER A 137 11.13 20.37 16.19
N TYR A 138 11.26 21.39 17.02
CA TYR A 138 10.47 21.54 18.24
C TYR A 138 9.84 22.93 18.27
N ASP A 139 8.58 23.00 18.66
CA ASP A 139 7.89 24.28 18.83
C ASP A 139 8.22 24.94 20.18
N HIS A 140 7.57 26.07 20.49
CA HIS A 140 7.81 26.76 21.75
C HIS A 140 7.30 25.98 22.99
N ALA A 141 6.33 25.08 22.81
CA ALA A 141 5.84 24.19 23.86
C ALA A 141 6.71 22.95 24.05
N GLY A 142 7.67 22.71 23.14
CA GLY A 142 8.53 21.54 23.13
C GLY A 142 7.95 20.34 22.36
N ASP A 143 6.86 20.54 21.62
CA ASP A 143 6.26 19.49 20.80
C ASP A 143 7.10 19.27 19.53
N MET A 144 7.43 18.01 19.26
CA MET A 144 8.18 17.62 18.07
C MET A 144 7.29 17.69 16.82
N TYR A 145 7.82 18.28 15.75
CA TYR A 145 7.20 18.31 14.44
C TYR A 145 8.21 18.08 13.32
N PHE A 146 7.70 17.66 12.17
CA PHE A 146 8.46 17.59 10.93
C PHE A 146 8.21 18.86 10.10
N PRO A 147 9.24 19.65 9.74
CA PRO A 147 9.05 20.84 8.92
C PRO A 147 8.60 20.56 7.49
N ILE A 148 8.89 19.37 6.95
CA ILE A 148 8.46 18.97 5.61
C ILE A 148 7.03 18.42 5.64
N TYR A 149 6.22 18.83 4.66
CA TYR A 149 4.83 18.40 4.56
C TYR A 149 4.71 16.88 4.47
N GLN A 150 3.81 16.31 5.28
CA GLN A 150 3.62 14.85 5.48
C GLN A 150 4.83 14.07 5.99
N GLY A 151 5.89 14.73 6.49
CA GLY A 151 7.03 14.04 7.09
C GLY A 151 6.63 13.13 8.27
N ASP A 152 5.69 13.59 9.09
CA ASP A 152 5.08 12.82 10.19
C ASP A 152 4.42 11.52 9.69
N SER A 153 3.78 11.61 8.53
CA SER A 153 2.99 10.53 7.97
C SER A 153 3.87 9.47 7.35
N PHE A 154 4.95 9.86 6.64
CA PHE A 154 5.96 8.90 6.19
C PHE A 154 6.69 8.23 7.35
N PHE A 155 7.08 8.99 8.38
CA PHE A 155 7.72 8.43 9.56
C PHE A 155 6.81 7.45 10.29
N GLY A 156 5.56 7.84 10.52
CA GLY A 156 4.56 7.01 11.18
C GLY A 156 4.19 5.76 10.37
N LEU A 157 4.11 5.87 9.05
CA LEU A 157 3.89 4.74 8.16
C LEU A 157 5.00 3.70 8.30
N TRP A 158 6.26 4.12 8.15
CA TRP A 158 7.43 3.24 8.27
C TRP A 158 7.48 2.53 9.62
N GLN A 159 7.32 3.28 10.72
CA GLN A 159 7.38 2.73 12.08
C GLN A 159 6.33 1.63 12.28
N GLN A 160 5.11 1.87 11.79
CA GLN A 160 4.00 0.93 11.99
C GLN A 160 4.10 -0.26 11.04
N LEU A 161 4.62 -0.07 9.84
CA LEU A 161 4.89 -1.16 8.91
C LEU A 161 5.96 -2.11 9.48
N SER A 162 7.01 -1.56 10.10
CA SER A 162 8.02 -2.33 10.84
C SER A 162 7.40 -3.13 11.99
N ASN A 163 6.51 -2.52 12.77
CA ASN A 163 5.80 -3.22 13.85
C ASN A 163 4.93 -4.37 13.33
N VAL A 164 4.22 -4.18 12.20
CA VAL A 164 3.46 -5.26 11.55
C VAL A 164 4.40 -6.40 11.15
N GLY A 165 5.50 -6.10 10.45
CA GLY A 165 6.49 -7.11 10.05
C GLY A 165 7.06 -7.88 11.24
N ASN A 166 7.40 -7.20 12.34
CA ASN A 166 7.89 -7.84 13.56
C ASN A 166 6.85 -8.75 14.20
N GLY A 167 5.58 -8.35 14.24
CA GLY A 167 4.51 -9.18 14.78
C GLY A 167 4.24 -10.44 13.95
N ILE A 168 4.26 -10.32 12.61
CA ILE A 168 4.12 -11.49 11.72
C ILE A 168 5.31 -12.44 11.89
N LYS A 169 6.56 -11.91 11.94
CA LYS A 169 7.76 -12.71 12.20
C LYS A 169 7.72 -13.43 13.54
N ALA A 170 7.16 -12.79 14.56
CA ALA A 170 6.94 -13.37 15.87
C ALA A 170 5.69 -14.28 15.95
N ARG A 171 5.00 -14.52 14.83
CA ARG A 171 3.75 -15.29 14.70
C ARG A 171 2.68 -14.85 15.70
N GLN A 172 2.64 -13.55 15.97
CA GLN A 172 1.62 -12.98 16.84
C GLN A 172 0.24 -13.12 16.18
N PRO A 173 -0.82 -13.37 16.96
CA PRO A 173 -2.18 -13.36 16.45
C PRO A 173 -2.52 -12.05 15.74
N THR A 174 -3.41 -12.10 14.76
CA THR A 174 -3.80 -10.94 13.94
C THR A 174 -4.37 -9.77 14.77
N TRP A 175 -4.98 -10.04 15.93
CA TRP A 175 -5.46 -8.99 16.83
C TRP A 175 -4.32 -8.20 17.51
N PHE A 176 -3.11 -8.75 17.59
CA PHE A 176 -1.93 -8.07 18.12
C PHE A 176 -1.30 -7.15 17.07
N THR A 177 -1.20 -7.61 15.81
CA THR A 177 -0.67 -6.80 14.69
C THR A 177 -1.69 -5.82 14.12
N GLY A 178 -2.98 -6.08 14.32
CA GLY A 178 -4.11 -5.29 13.82
C GLY A 178 -4.03 -3.79 14.13
N PRO A 179 -3.78 -3.37 15.38
CA PRO A 179 -3.61 -1.96 15.70
C PRO A 179 -2.52 -1.26 14.87
N SER A 180 -1.35 -1.90 14.70
CA SER A 180 -0.29 -1.35 13.84
C SER A 180 -0.69 -1.32 12.37
N TYR A 181 -1.39 -2.34 11.87
CA TYR A 181 -1.90 -2.35 10.50
C TYR A 181 -2.92 -1.21 10.25
N HIS A 182 -3.83 -0.96 11.18
CA HIS A 182 -4.73 0.20 11.11
C HIS A 182 -3.98 1.52 11.10
N ARG A 183 -2.85 1.62 11.83
CA ARG A 183 -2.00 2.81 11.77
C ARG A 183 -1.26 2.94 10.43
N VAL A 184 -0.82 1.86 9.80
CA VAL A 184 -0.29 1.88 8.42
C VAL A 184 -1.33 2.44 7.45
N MET A 185 -2.58 1.99 7.55
CA MET A 185 -3.68 2.51 6.73
C MET A 185 -3.99 3.98 7.02
N HIS A 186 -3.99 4.38 8.29
CA HIS A 186 -4.21 5.77 8.68
C HIS A 186 -3.16 6.70 8.06
N TRP A 187 -1.87 6.36 8.19
CA TRP A 187 -0.80 7.18 7.67
C TRP A 187 -0.75 7.21 6.14
N GLY A 188 -0.97 6.07 5.48
CA GLY A 188 -1.07 6.04 4.02
C GLY A 188 -2.27 6.83 3.49
N SER A 189 -3.41 6.79 4.17
CA SER A 189 -4.57 7.62 3.83
C SER A 189 -4.25 9.13 3.95
N LYS A 190 -3.47 9.55 4.95
CA LYS A 190 -2.99 10.95 5.05
C LYS A 190 -2.10 11.34 3.86
N ILE A 191 -1.15 10.49 3.48
CA ILE A 191 -0.26 10.73 2.33
C ILE A 191 -1.08 10.82 1.03
N HIS A 192 -1.97 9.85 0.79
CA HIS A 192 -2.79 9.81 -0.42
C HIS A 192 -3.73 11.02 -0.52
N ARG A 193 -4.50 11.32 0.53
CA ARG A 193 -5.50 12.41 0.52
C ARG A 193 -4.89 13.81 0.49
N SER A 194 -3.64 13.96 0.92
CA SER A 194 -2.92 15.23 0.86
C SER A 194 -2.28 15.49 -0.49
N HIS A 195 -2.32 14.53 -1.41
CA HIS A 195 -1.62 14.59 -2.70
C HIS A 195 -0.13 14.88 -2.56
N ALA A 196 0.51 14.51 -1.45
CA ALA A 196 1.90 14.87 -1.19
C ALA A 196 2.90 14.28 -2.19
N CYS A 197 2.52 13.20 -2.90
CA CYS A 197 3.33 12.56 -3.94
C CYS A 197 3.00 12.98 -5.38
N SER A 198 2.08 13.93 -5.56
CA SER A 198 1.74 14.47 -6.91
C SER A 198 2.77 15.43 -7.49
#